data_AF-A0A1G2I4D3-F1
#
_entry.id   AF-A0A1G2I4D3-F1
#
_cell.length_a   1.000
_cell.length_b   1.000
_cell.length_c   1.000
_cell.angle_alpha   90.00
_cell.angle_beta   90.00
_cell.angle_gamma   90.00
#
_symmetry.space_group_name_H-M   'P 1'
#
loop_
_entity.id
_entity.type
_entity.pdbx_description
1 polymer ?
#
loop_
_entity_poly.entity_id
_entity_poly.type
_entity_poly.pdbx_seq_one_letter_code
_entity_poly.pdbx_strand_id
1 'polypeptide(L)'
;MKISLAQKFPQLDFAKNADEWLGSLKEKTILEQLHERKVARVVISNRVCHFNIHALGSFARIGENFYIKIKDGQSTKEKIFTLGHEIAHTFEIEDNLYYEILEFPHFAPNDFPKFLKDMIEEIYKLIESFCDQFAKKWMEINGQEKVCLFFRNFQKEDSFSFIQIMEPS
;
A
#
# COMPACT_ATOMS: atom_id res chain seq x y z
N MET A 1 -2.06 -24.13 -10.95
CA MET A 1 -1.15 -23.27 -10.15
C MET A 1 -1.73 -21.86 -10.16
N LYS A 2 -1.85 -21.19 -9.00
CA LYS A 2 -2.17 -19.75 -8.97
C LYS A 2 -0.92 -19.00 -9.46
N ILE A 3 -1.05 -18.20 -10.53
CA ILE A 3 0.04 -17.40 -11.12
C ILE A 3 0.62 -16.47 -10.04
N SER A 4 1.95 -16.37 -9.93
CA SER A 4 2.64 -15.49 -8.98
C SER A 4 2.56 -14.02 -9.42
N LEU A 5 2.78 -13.06 -8.51
CA LEU A 5 2.83 -11.64 -8.89
C LEU A 5 3.99 -11.37 -9.85
N ALA A 6 5.19 -11.90 -9.57
CA ALA A 6 6.35 -11.75 -10.44
C ALA A 6 6.12 -12.34 -11.84
N GLN A 7 5.36 -13.44 -11.96
CA GLN A 7 4.99 -13.99 -13.26
C GLN A 7 4.00 -13.10 -14.02
N LYS A 8 3.11 -12.42 -13.31
CA LYS A 8 2.08 -11.55 -13.90
C LYS A 8 2.60 -10.15 -14.23
N PHE A 9 3.53 -9.66 -13.44
CA PHE A 9 4.13 -8.34 -13.53
C PHE A 9 5.66 -8.45 -13.63
N PRO A 10 6.19 -9.09 -14.68
CA PRO A 10 7.64 -9.32 -14.81
C PRO A 10 8.45 -8.04 -15.01
N GLN A 11 7.78 -6.90 -15.27
CA GLN A 11 8.41 -5.59 -15.42
C GLN A 11 8.62 -4.86 -14.08
N LEU A 12 8.08 -5.40 -12.98
CA LEU A 12 8.19 -4.79 -11.65
C LEU A 12 9.15 -5.64 -10.82
N ASP A 13 10.37 -5.16 -10.61
CA ASP A 13 11.43 -5.92 -9.93
C ASP A 13 11.03 -6.30 -8.48
N PHE A 14 10.35 -5.40 -7.79
CA PHE A 14 9.76 -5.63 -6.46
C PHE A 14 8.65 -6.71 -6.42
N ALA A 15 8.10 -7.15 -7.55
CA ALA A 15 7.01 -8.14 -7.55
C ALA A 15 7.45 -9.50 -6.97
N LYS A 16 8.74 -9.84 -7.11
CA LYS A 16 9.31 -11.04 -6.49
C LYS A 16 9.37 -10.93 -4.97
N ASN A 17 9.82 -9.78 -4.45
CA ASN A 17 9.87 -9.51 -3.01
C ASN A 17 8.46 -9.60 -2.40
N ALA A 18 7.45 -9.12 -3.12
CA ALA A 18 6.06 -9.23 -2.70
C ALA A 18 5.55 -10.68 -2.65
N ASP A 19 5.87 -11.52 -3.65
CA ASP A 19 5.54 -12.95 -3.64
C ASP A 19 6.23 -13.68 -2.45
N GLU A 20 7.51 -13.40 -2.21
CA GLU A 20 8.28 -13.99 -1.10
C GLU A 20 7.71 -13.57 0.26
N TRP A 21 7.40 -12.28 0.42
CA TRP A 21 6.78 -11.77 1.63
C TRP A 21 5.41 -12.41 1.87
N LEU A 22 4.53 -12.48 0.85
CA LEU A 22 3.23 -13.16 0.92
C LEU A 22 3.37 -14.62 1.36
N GLY A 23 4.40 -15.32 0.88
CA GLY A 23 4.71 -16.70 1.28
C GLY A 23 5.04 -16.87 2.77
N SER A 24 5.48 -15.79 3.43
CA SER A 24 5.89 -15.80 4.84
C SER A 24 4.77 -15.51 5.86
N LEU A 25 3.57 -15.10 5.41
CA LEU A 25 2.57 -14.47 6.29
C LEU A 25 1.70 -15.43 7.09
N LYS A 26 1.76 -16.74 6.80
CA LYS A 26 0.77 -17.72 7.28
C LYS A 26 0.57 -17.67 8.80
N GLU A 27 1.68 -17.58 9.54
CA GLU A 27 1.67 -17.57 11.01
C GLU A 27 1.75 -16.16 11.63
N LYS A 28 1.88 -15.10 10.81
CA LYS A 28 2.07 -13.72 11.28
C LYS A 28 0.73 -13.04 11.52
N THR A 29 0.58 -12.33 12.63
CA THR A 29 -0.53 -11.41 12.89
C THR A 29 -0.53 -10.25 11.89
N ILE A 30 -1.67 -9.57 11.71
CA ILE A 30 -1.74 -8.39 10.83
C ILE A 30 -0.80 -7.28 11.32
N LEU A 31 -0.63 -7.13 12.63
CA LEU A 31 0.26 -6.11 13.19
C LEU A 31 1.74 -6.39 12.86
N GLU A 32 2.19 -7.64 12.98
CA GLU A 32 3.56 -8.03 12.58
C GLU A 32 3.78 -7.79 11.08
N GLN A 33 2.79 -8.10 10.25
CA GLN A 33 2.86 -7.84 8.81
C GLN A 33 3.00 -6.34 8.52
N LEU A 34 2.23 -5.49 9.19
CA LEU A 34 2.35 -4.03 9.06
C LEU A 34 3.72 -3.53 9.51
N HIS A 35 4.23 -4.05 10.64
CA HIS A 35 5.55 -3.69 11.16
C HIS A 35 6.69 -4.08 10.19
N GLU A 36 6.67 -5.27 9.62
CA GLU A 36 7.66 -5.71 8.61
C GLU A 36 7.69 -4.82 7.37
N ARG A 37 6.54 -4.23 7.02
CA ARG A 37 6.41 -3.28 5.91
C ARG A 37 6.56 -1.83 6.36
N LYS A 38 7.08 -1.60 7.57
CA LYS A 38 7.27 -0.29 8.19
C LYS A 38 6.00 0.57 8.21
N VAL A 39 4.81 -0.05 8.19
CA VAL A 39 3.54 0.65 8.32
C VAL A 39 3.32 0.96 9.80
N ALA A 40 3.73 2.15 10.21
CA ALA A 40 3.61 2.61 11.59
C ALA A 40 2.16 2.96 11.97
N ARG A 41 1.30 3.27 11.00
CA ARG A 41 -0.07 3.70 11.29
C ARG A 41 -1.09 3.36 10.20
N VAL A 42 -2.27 2.92 10.63
CA VAL A 42 -3.48 2.81 9.80
C VAL A 42 -4.58 3.68 10.42
N VAL A 43 -5.19 4.56 9.64
CA VAL A 43 -6.25 5.47 10.12
C VAL A 43 -7.51 5.33 9.28
N ILE A 44 -8.65 5.08 9.91
CA ILE A 44 -9.95 5.14 9.24
C ILE A 44 -10.52 6.55 9.40
N SER A 45 -10.85 7.22 8.28
CA SER A 45 -11.29 8.62 8.33
C SER A 45 -12.17 9.00 7.14
N ASN A 46 -13.10 9.94 7.36
CA ASN A 46 -13.88 10.57 6.30
C ASN A 46 -13.09 11.61 5.47
N ARG A 47 -11.89 12.01 5.93
CA ARG A 47 -11.05 13.00 5.25
C ARG A 47 -9.92 12.35 4.47
N VAL A 48 -10.19 11.50 3.47
CA VAL A 48 -9.11 11.03 2.59
C VAL A 48 -8.57 12.24 1.82
N CYS A 49 -7.24 12.37 1.70
CA CYS A 49 -6.62 13.54 1.08
C CYS A 49 -7.14 13.72 -0.36
N HIS A 50 -7.49 14.96 -0.71
CA HIS A 50 -8.21 15.35 -1.93
C HIS A 50 -7.42 15.22 -3.25
N PHE A 51 -6.29 14.49 -3.27
CA PHE A 51 -5.44 14.44 -4.46
C PHE A 51 -5.96 13.46 -5.53
N ASN A 52 -6.85 12.53 -5.18
CA ASN A 52 -7.58 11.71 -6.15
C ASN A 52 -9.00 11.42 -5.66
N ILE A 53 -10.00 11.92 -6.39
CA ILE A 53 -11.44 11.81 -6.05
C ILE A 53 -11.93 10.34 -6.04
N HIS A 54 -11.14 9.45 -6.67
CA HIS A 54 -11.39 8.00 -6.74
C HIS A 54 -10.54 7.17 -5.78
N ALA A 55 -9.62 7.78 -5.02
CA ALA A 55 -8.76 7.05 -4.10
C ALA A 55 -9.58 6.56 -2.88
N LEU A 56 -9.66 5.25 -2.74
CA LEU A 56 -10.36 4.57 -1.66
C LEU A 56 -9.53 4.54 -0.36
N GLY A 57 -8.22 4.73 -0.48
CA GLY A 57 -7.28 4.98 0.60
C GLY A 57 -6.24 6.01 0.18
N SER A 58 -5.28 6.29 1.05
CA SER A 58 -4.08 7.03 0.70
C SER A 58 -2.93 6.59 1.60
N PHE A 59 -1.77 6.36 1.02
CA PHE A 59 -0.53 6.13 1.75
C PHE A 59 0.34 7.40 1.77
N ALA A 60 1.21 7.51 2.78
CA ALA A 60 2.26 8.52 2.85
C ALA A 60 3.50 7.93 3.52
N ARG A 61 4.69 8.29 3.03
CA ARG A 61 5.97 7.98 3.68
C ARG A 61 6.44 9.20 4.48
N ILE A 62 6.76 8.99 5.76
CA ILE A 62 7.36 10.02 6.63
C ILE A 62 8.61 9.40 7.26
N GLY A 63 9.79 9.84 6.80
CA GLY A 63 11.05 9.19 7.13
C GLY A 63 11.10 7.76 6.57
N GLU A 64 11.35 6.79 7.45
CA GLU A 64 11.35 5.37 7.09
C GLU A 64 9.97 4.69 7.19
N ASN A 65 8.99 5.37 7.77
CA ASN A 65 7.70 4.78 8.11
C ASN A 65 6.61 5.15 7.11
N PHE A 66 5.65 4.23 6.95
CA PHE A 66 4.46 4.41 6.13
C PHE A 66 3.20 4.62 6.97
N TYR A 67 2.31 5.46 6.46
CA TYR A 67 1.05 5.86 7.09
C TYR A 67 -0.07 5.62 6.10
N ILE A 68 -0.96 4.70 6.42
CA ILE A 68 -2.10 4.32 5.58
C ILE A 68 -3.37 4.97 6.11
N LYS A 69 -4.15 5.57 5.22
CA LYS A 69 -5.47 6.10 5.51
C LYS A 69 -6.52 5.39 4.68
N ILE A 70 -7.61 4.99 5.32
CA ILE A 70 -8.71 4.24 4.69
C ILE A 70 -9.99 5.06 4.86
N LYS A 71 -10.81 5.10 3.81
CA LYS A 71 -12.08 5.84 3.84
C LYS A 71 -13.10 5.15 4.75
N ASP A 72 -13.69 5.89 5.69
CA ASP A 72 -14.62 5.30 6.65
C ASP A 72 -15.93 4.80 6.02
N GLY A 73 -16.42 5.47 4.98
CA GLY A 73 -17.66 5.09 4.27
C GLY A 73 -17.61 3.78 3.48
N GLN A 74 -16.48 3.07 3.47
CA GLN A 74 -16.33 1.78 2.80
C GLN A 74 -16.94 0.63 3.61
N SER A 75 -17.42 -0.39 2.90
CA SER A 75 -17.74 -1.68 3.52
C SER A 75 -16.49 -2.32 4.13
N THR A 76 -16.66 -3.24 5.08
CA THR A 76 -15.53 -3.94 5.70
C THR A 76 -14.64 -4.64 4.67
N LYS A 77 -15.23 -5.26 3.63
CA LYS A 77 -14.48 -5.92 2.57
C LYS A 77 -13.63 -4.94 1.76
N GLU A 78 -14.19 -3.77 1.45
CA GLU A 78 -13.47 -2.70 0.76
C GLU A 78 -12.34 -2.13 1.63
N LYS A 79 -12.56 -1.92 2.95
CA LYS A 79 -11.50 -1.48 3.88
C LYS A 79 -10.34 -2.47 3.92
N ILE A 80 -10.64 -3.77 3.96
CA ILE A 80 -9.63 -4.84 3.94
C ILE A 80 -8.85 -4.82 2.61
N PHE A 81 -9.56 -4.71 1.49
CA PHE A 81 -8.95 -4.63 0.17
C PHE A 81 -8.03 -3.40 0.06
N THR A 82 -8.52 -2.23 0.46
CA THR A 82 -7.75 -0.99 0.50
C THR A 82 -6.51 -1.15 1.38
N LEU A 83 -6.61 -1.71 2.59
CA LEU A 83 -5.43 -1.95 3.40
C LEU A 83 -4.38 -2.80 2.67
N GLY A 84 -4.79 -3.91 2.06
CA GLY A 84 -3.89 -4.77 1.28
C GLY A 84 -3.26 -4.03 0.08
N HIS A 85 -4.04 -3.19 -0.60
CA HIS A 85 -3.58 -2.39 -1.73
C HIS A 85 -2.53 -1.35 -1.29
N GLU A 86 -2.78 -0.64 -0.20
CA GLU A 86 -1.86 0.38 0.33
C GLU A 86 -0.59 -0.25 0.93
N ILE A 87 -0.65 -1.48 1.46
CA ILE A 87 0.54 -2.25 1.82
C ILE A 87 1.39 -2.55 0.57
N ALA A 88 0.76 -2.83 -0.58
CA ALA A 88 1.48 -3.16 -1.81
C ALA A 88 2.37 -2.00 -2.30
N HIS A 89 1.93 -0.75 -2.16
CA HIS A 89 2.73 0.44 -2.49
C HIS A 89 4.03 0.55 -1.69
N THR A 90 4.13 -0.10 -0.51
CA THR A 90 5.40 -0.10 0.24
C THR A 90 6.52 -0.80 -0.53
N PHE A 91 6.21 -1.78 -1.39
CA PHE A 91 7.20 -2.50 -2.19
C PHE A 91 7.76 -1.64 -3.34
N GLU A 92 6.88 -0.88 -3.99
CA GLU A 92 7.23 0.05 -5.07
C GLU A 92 8.22 1.12 -4.57
N ILE A 93 7.98 1.69 -3.39
CA ILE A 93 8.77 2.80 -2.84
C ILE A 93 10.12 2.35 -2.30
N GLU A 94 10.25 1.10 -1.86
CA GLU A 94 11.54 0.51 -1.50
C GLU A 94 12.46 0.36 -2.72
N ASP A 95 11.88 0.22 -3.91
CA ASP A 95 12.60 -0.02 -5.17
C ASP A 95 12.86 1.26 -5.98
N ASN A 96 12.58 2.44 -5.41
CA ASN A 96 12.90 3.80 -5.92
C ASN A 96 12.41 4.20 -7.32
N LEU A 97 11.72 3.34 -8.07
CA LEU A 97 11.41 3.56 -9.49
C LEU A 97 10.62 4.86 -9.75
N TYR A 98 9.69 5.23 -8.85
CA TYR A 98 8.85 6.43 -9.01
C TYR A 98 9.58 7.74 -8.72
N TYR A 99 10.48 7.73 -7.73
CA TYR A 99 11.23 8.92 -7.34
C TYR A 99 12.32 9.25 -8.37
N GLU A 100 12.96 8.24 -8.96
CA GLU A 100 13.96 8.46 -10.02
C GLU A 100 13.35 9.10 -11.28
N ILE A 101 12.08 8.82 -11.60
CA ILE A 101 11.39 9.42 -12.76
C ILE A 101 10.91 10.86 -12.49
N LEU A 102 10.59 11.20 -11.24
CA LEU A 102 10.21 12.57 -10.86
C LEU A 102 11.41 13.48 -10.54
N GLU A 103 12.56 12.89 -10.21
CA GLU A 103 13.81 13.63 -9.99
C GLU A 103 14.49 14.09 -11.28
N PHE A 104 13.90 13.92 -12.46
CA PHE A 104 14.40 14.55 -13.68
C PHE A 104 14.34 16.09 -13.55
N PRO A 105 15.46 16.79 -13.24
CA PRO A 105 15.44 18.14 -12.67
C PRO A 105 15.19 19.25 -13.69
N HIS A 106 14.81 18.92 -14.93
CA HIS A 106 15.04 19.81 -16.07
C HIS A 106 13.82 20.17 -16.90
N PHE A 107 12.61 19.71 -16.53
CA PHE A 107 11.39 20.12 -17.22
C PHE A 107 10.55 21.01 -16.32
N ALA A 108 10.31 22.25 -16.75
CA ALA A 108 9.21 23.03 -16.21
C ALA A 108 7.89 22.25 -16.43
N PRO A 109 6.87 22.37 -15.56
CA PRO A 109 5.62 21.60 -15.66
C PRO A 109 4.92 21.67 -17.02
N ASN A 110 5.18 22.75 -17.79
CA ASN A 110 4.60 22.99 -19.11
C ASN A 110 5.44 22.42 -20.27
N ASP A 111 6.69 22.02 -20.02
CA ASP A 111 7.62 21.47 -21.01
C ASP A 111 7.82 19.96 -20.85
N PHE A 112 7.04 19.32 -19.97
CA PHE A 112 7.09 17.88 -19.80
C PHE A 112 6.63 17.19 -21.10
N PRO A 113 7.53 16.48 -21.80
CA PRO A 113 7.19 15.88 -23.09
C PRO A 113 6.00 14.94 -22.95
N LYS A 114 5.03 15.06 -23.87
CA LYS A 114 3.81 14.23 -23.86
C LYS A 114 4.14 12.73 -23.76
N PHE A 115 5.17 12.27 -24.45
CA PHE A 115 5.58 10.87 -24.41
C PHE A 115 6.05 10.42 -23.02
N LEU A 116 6.73 11.28 -22.25
CA LEU A 116 7.12 10.97 -20.86
C LEU A 116 5.90 10.95 -19.94
N LYS A 117 4.94 11.85 -20.16
CA LYS A 117 3.68 11.85 -19.42
C LYS A 117 2.86 10.57 -19.67
N ASP A 118 2.73 10.18 -20.93
CA ASP A 118 2.01 8.97 -21.33
C ASP A 118 2.70 7.72 -20.73
N MET A 119 4.04 7.67 -20.76
CA MET A 119 4.83 6.59 -20.14
C MET A 119 4.66 6.52 -18.62
N ILE A 120 4.67 7.65 -17.92
CA ILE A 120 4.41 7.71 -16.47
C ILE A 120 3.00 7.19 -16.16
N GLU A 121 2.00 7.57 -16.96
CA GLU A 121 0.63 7.13 -16.76
C GLU A 121 0.48 5.61 -16.97
N GLU A 122 1.17 5.04 -17.95
CA GLU A 122 1.20 3.59 -18.17
C GLU A 122 1.87 2.83 -17.03
N ILE A 123 3.01 3.33 -16.53
CA ILE A 123 3.70 2.76 -15.35
C ILE A 123 2.78 2.84 -14.13
N TYR A 124 2.09 3.97 -13.91
CA TYR A 124 1.14 4.12 -12.81
C TYR A 124 0.00 3.09 -12.90
N LYS A 125 -0.61 2.92 -14.08
CA LYS A 125 -1.64 1.89 -14.29
C LYS A 125 -1.12 0.48 -14.03
N LEU A 126 0.14 0.21 -14.38
CA LEU A 126 0.77 -1.09 -14.13
C LEU A 126 0.96 -1.34 -12.62
N ILE A 127 1.46 -0.35 -11.88
CA ILE A 127 1.67 -0.41 -10.43
C ILE A 127 0.33 -0.57 -9.70
N GLU A 128 -0.69 0.22 -10.04
CA GLU A 128 -2.03 0.11 -9.46
C GLU A 128 -2.64 -1.28 -9.73
N SER A 129 -2.44 -1.82 -10.94
CA SER A 129 -2.87 -3.18 -11.28
C SER A 129 -2.15 -4.23 -10.43
N PHE A 130 -0.85 -4.05 -10.18
CA PHE A 130 -0.09 -4.89 -9.26
C PHE A 130 -0.68 -4.82 -7.83
N CYS A 131 -0.93 -3.62 -7.31
CA CYS A 131 -1.46 -3.40 -5.96
C CYS A 131 -2.82 -4.09 -5.78
N ASP A 132 -3.69 -4.02 -6.79
CA ASP A 132 -4.98 -4.72 -6.80
C ASP A 132 -4.86 -6.25 -6.75
N GLN A 133 -3.88 -6.82 -7.45
CA GLN A 133 -3.65 -8.27 -7.45
C GLN A 133 -2.99 -8.73 -6.15
N PHE A 134 -2.07 -7.94 -5.63
CA PHE A 134 -1.46 -8.16 -4.32
C PHE A 134 -2.54 -8.17 -3.24
N ALA A 135 -3.41 -7.16 -3.20
CA ALA A 135 -4.49 -7.05 -2.23
C ALA A 135 -5.38 -8.30 -2.23
N LYS A 136 -5.75 -8.82 -3.41
CA LYS A 136 -6.52 -10.06 -3.55
C LYS A 136 -5.80 -11.25 -2.92
N LYS A 137 -4.52 -11.44 -3.23
CA LYS A 137 -3.71 -12.55 -2.66
C LYS A 137 -3.53 -12.41 -1.15
N TRP A 138 -3.24 -11.21 -0.67
CA TRP A 138 -3.09 -10.91 0.75
C TRP A 138 -4.37 -11.20 1.53
N MET A 139 -5.53 -10.83 0.98
CA MET A 139 -6.85 -11.17 1.53
C MET A 139 -7.10 -12.67 1.59
N GLU A 140 -6.73 -13.41 0.54
CA GLU A 140 -6.88 -14.87 0.51
C GLU A 140 -6.03 -15.56 1.56
N ILE A 141 -4.79 -15.09 1.79
CA ILE A 141 -3.86 -15.66 2.76
C ILE A 141 -4.32 -15.40 4.20
N ASN A 142 -4.74 -14.17 4.50
CA ASN A 142 -5.12 -13.81 5.85
C ASN A 142 -6.55 -14.24 6.20
N GLY A 143 -7.43 -14.36 5.21
CA GLY A 143 -8.85 -14.56 5.42
C GLY A 143 -9.53 -13.30 5.96
N GLN A 144 -10.80 -13.13 5.62
CA GLN A 144 -11.55 -11.93 6.00
C GLN A 144 -11.68 -11.79 7.52
N GLU A 145 -11.83 -12.89 8.26
CA GLU A 145 -12.05 -12.89 9.71
C GLU A 145 -10.85 -12.33 10.48
N LYS A 146 -9.62 -12.74 10.11
CA LYS A 146 -8.38 -12.29 10.74
C LYS A 146 -8.22 -10.77 10.63
N VAL A 147 -8.48 -10.22 9.44
CA VAL A 147 -8.38 -8.77 9.21
C VAL A 147 -9.54 -8.01 9.86
N CYS A 148 -10.75 -8.59 9.90
CA CYS A 148 -11.87 -8.02 10.65
C CYS A 148 -11.55 -7.91 12.15
N LEU A 149 -10.95 -8.96 12.74
CA LEU A 149 -10.53 -8.95 14.14
C LEU A 149 -9.49 -7.86 14.40
N PHE A 150 -8.52 -7.71 13.50
CA PHE A 150 -7.56 -6.60 13.55
C PHE A 150 -8.29 -5.26 13.60
N PHE A 151 -9.18 -4.94 12.65
CA PHE A 151 -9.91 -3.66 12.64
C PHE A 151 -10.76 -3.44 13.90
N ARG A 152 -11.38 -4.47 14.46
CA ARG A 152 -12.18 -4.36 15.70
C ARG A 152 -11.33 -4.06 16.93
N ASN A 153 -10.16 -4.68 17.03
CA ASN A 153 -9.24 -4.44 18.13
C ASN A 153 -8.57 -3.06 18.00
N PHE A 154 -8.28 -2.64 16.76
CA PHE A 154 -7.77 -1.31 16.45
C PHE A 154 -8.74 -0.18 16.79
N GLN A 155 -10.05 -0.41 16.70
CA GLN A 155 -11.08 0.57 17.10
C GLN A 155 -11.30 0.66 18.61
N LYS A 156 -10.89 -0.35 19.39
CA LYS A 156 -11.08 -0.35 20.85
C LYS A 156 -10.00 0.44 21.60
N GLU A 157 -8.87 0.72 20.95
CA GLU A 157 -7.76 1.43 21.58
C GLU A 157 -7.78 2.94 21.38
N ASP A 158 -8.61 3.51 20.49
CA ASP A 158 -8.62 4.98 20.27
C ASP A 158 -10.03 5.60 20.05
N SER A 159 -10.63 6.06 21.14
CA SER A 159 -11.23 7.39 21.14
C SER A 159 -10.08 8.42 21.10
N PHE A 160 -9.65 8.80 19.89
CA PHE A 160 -8.56 9.78 19.65
C PHE A 160 -7.32 9.60 20.54
N SER A 161 -6.46 8.64 20.22
CA SER A 161 -5.08 8.68 20.72
C SER A 161 -4.08 8.40 19.59
N PHE A 162 -2.89 8.93 19.81
CA PHE A 162 -1.75 8.85 18.93
C PHE A 162 -0.99 7.58 19.30
N ILE A 163 -0.76 6.68 18.35
CA ILE A 163 0.24 5.62 18.54
C ILE A 163 1.56 6.16 17.99
N GLN A 164 2.39 6.68 18.89
CA GLN A 164 3.83 6.78 18.70
C GLN A 164 4.37 5.39 19.04
N ILE A 165 4.72 4.60 18.02
CA ILE A 165 5.48 3.37 18.25
C ILE A 165 6.84 3.83 18.77
N MET A 166 7.09 3.64 20.05
CA MET A 166 8.39 3.96 20.67
C MET A 166 9.45 3.04 20.06
N GLU A 167 10.54 3.64 19.58
CA GLU A 167 11.74 2.90 19.22
C GLU A 167 12.29 2.18 20.46
N PRO A 168 12.75 0.92 20.34
CA PRO A 168 13.43 0.26 21.44
C PRO A 168 14.77 0.96 21.71
N SER A 169 15.02 1.20 23.00
CA SER A 169 16.22 1.85 23.55
C SER A 169 17.49 1.03 23.35
#